data_AF-A0A3L7Y7H7-F1
#
_entry.id   AF-A0A3L7Y7H7-F1
#
_cell.length_a   1.000
_cell.length_b   1.000
_cell.length_c   1.000
_cell.angle_alpha   90.00
_cell.angle_beta   90.00
_cell.angle_gamma   90.00
#
_symmetry.space_group_name_H-M   'P 1'
#
loop_
_entity.id
_entity.type
_entity.pdbx_description
1 polymer ?
#
loop_
_entity_poly.entity_id
_entity_poly.type
_entity_poly.pdbx_seq_one_letter_code
_entity_poly.pdbx_strand_id
1 'polypeptide(L)'
;MTERPPLTTVGLLGGGVIGAGWAARFLLNGINVRIYDVDPQAERKVGAVLANARRAYAKMLLAPLPAAGALTFVDSPEAAVTGVDFVQESAPERLELKQQLLAQASRAAAPHIVFG
;
A
#
# COMPACT_ATOMS: atom_id res chain seq x y z
N MET A 1 23.79 13.58 -2.12
CA MET A 1 22.38 13.13 -2.03
C MET A 1 22.25 11.97 -2.99
N THR A 2 22.12 10.74 -2.51
CA THR A 2 21.93 9.57 -3.37
C THR A 2 20.49 9.56 -3.87
N GLU A 3 20.29 9.62 -5.18
CA GLU A 3 18.97 9.44 -5.79
C GLU A 3 18.44 8.05 -5.44
N ARG A 4 17.18 7.99 -4.98
CA ARG A 4 16.52 6.75 -4.65
C ARG A 4 15.92 6.18 -5.94
N PRO A 5 16.09 4.88 -6.25
CA PRO A 5 15.49 4.29 -7.44
C PRO A 5 13.97 4.47 -7.45
N PRO A 6 13.34 4.46 -8.63
CA PRO A 6 11.88 4.57 -8.74
C PRO A 6 11.20 3.42 -7.98
N LEU A 7 10.07 3.71 -7.35
CA LEU A 7 9.29 2.69 -6.62
C LEU A 7 8.75 1.65 -7.60
N THR A 8 8.97 0.38 -7.28
CA THR A 8 8.44 -0.77 -8.02
C THR A 8 7.40 -1.53 -7.21
N THR A 9 7.62 -1.66 -5.89
CA THR A 9 6.71 -2.35 -4.97
C THR A 9 6.57 -1.58 -3.67
N VAL A 10 5.35 -1.45 -3.16
CA VAL A 10 5.03 -0.78 -1.90
C VAL A 10 4.30 -1.72 -0.96
N GLY A 11 4.68 -1.67 0.32
CA GLY A 11 3.96 -2.33 1.40
C GLY A 11 2.94 -1.41 2.04
N LEU A 12 1.71 -1.89 2.25
CA LEU A 12 0.66 -1.18 2.98
C LEU A 12 0.30 -1.95 4.25
N LEU A 13 0.30 -1.25 5.38
CA LEU A 13 -0.13 -1.77 6.67
C LEU A 13 -1.51 -1.17 6.98
N GLY A 14 -2.57 -1.88 6.59
CA GLY A 14 -3.97 -1.45 6.66
C GLY A 14 -4.58 -1.16 5.28
N GLY A 15 -5.72 -1.80 5.00
CA GLY A 15 -6.55 -1.73 3.79
C GLY A 15 -7.91 -1.05 4.02
N GLY A 16 -8.05 -0.26 5.09
CA GLY A 16 -9.20 0.63 5.32
C GLY A 16 -9.31 1.72 4.24
N VAL A 17 -10.20 2.71 4.43
CA VAL A 17 -10.46 3.75 3.39
C VAL A 17 -9.19 4.48 2.94
N ILE A 18 -8.33 4.87 3.89
CA ILE A 18 -7.08 5.58 3.60
C ILE A 18 -6.07 4.66 2.90
N GLY A 19 -5.82 3.47 3.45
CA GLY A 19 -4.92 2.48 2.86
C GLY A 19 -5.35 2.06 1.45
N ALA A 20 -6.65 1.86 1.23
CA ALA A 20 -7.21 1.58 -0.08
C ALA A 20 -7.03 2.74 -1.08
N GLY A 21 -7.09 3.99 -0.60
CA GLY A 21 -6.77 5.17 -1.40
C GLY A 21 -5.31 5.20 -1.84
N TRP A 22 -4.39 4.86 -0.94
CA TRP A 22 -2.97 4.68 -1.28
C TRP A 22 -2.75 3.52 -2.25
N ALA A 23 -3.39 2.37 -2.02
CA ALA A 23 -3.34 1.23 -2.93
C ALA A 23 -3.75 1.65 -4.35
N ALA A 24 -4.87 2.37 -4.49
CA ALA A 24 -5.32 2.85 -5.78
C ALA A 24 -4.32 3.80 -6.45
N ARG A 25 -3.70 4.72 -5.70
CA ARG A 25 -2.68 5.64 -6.24
C ARG A 25 -1.46 4.89 -6.77
N PHE A 26 -0.92 3.95 -6.01
CA PHE A 26 0.23 3.16 -6.45
C PHE A 26 -0.11 2.24 -7.63
N LEU A 27 -1.18 1.44 -7.49
CA LEU A 27 -1.59 0.49 -8.53
C LEU A 27 -1.89 1.18 -9.86
N LEU A 28 -2.62 2.30 -9.86
CA LEU A 28 -2.98 3.01 -11.09
C LEU A 28 -1.81 3.77 -11.74
N ASN A 29 -0.67 3.84 -11.06
CA ASN A 29 0.59 4.36 -11.59
C ASN A 29 1.63 3.24 -11.85
N GLY A 30 1.18 1.99 -11.96
CA GLY A 30 2.03 0.85 -12.33
C GLY A 30 2.90 0.27 -11.22
N ILE A 31 2.68 0.68 -9.97
CA ILE A 31 3.46 0.24 -8.81
C ILE A 31 2.74 -0.94 -8.14
N ASN A 32 3.47 -2.01 -7.86
CA ASN A 32 2.92 -3.19 -7.17
C ASN A 32 2.62 -2.86 -5.71
N VAL A 33 1.57 -3.46 -5.17
CA VAL A 33 1.12 -3.22 -3.81
C VAL A 33 0.94 -4.55 -3.07
N ARG A 34 1.55 -4.65 -1.89
CA ARG A 34 1.29 -5.71 -0.92
C ARG A 34 0.54 -5.13 0.27
N ILE A 35 -0.60 -5.71 0.64
CA ILE A 35 -1.42 -5.21 1.74
C ILE A 35 -1.53 -6.26 2.83
N TYR A 36 -1.15 -5.87 4.05
CA TYR A 36 -1.53 -6.60 5.26
C TYR A 36 -2.70 -5.86 5.92
N ASP A 37 -3.78 -6.58 6.22
CA ASP A 37 -4.90 -6.10 7.03
C ASP A 37 -5.50 -7.29 7.80
N VAL A 38 -5.88 -7.07 9.05
CA VAL A 38 -6.51 -8.08 9.91
C VAL A 38 -8.02 -8.20 9.65
N ASP A 39 -8.61 -7.22 8.98
CA ASP A 39 -10.03 -7.21 8.64
C ASP A 39 -10.29 -8.15 7.45
N PRO A 40 -11.10 -9.23 7.62
CA PRO A 40 -11.43 -10.14 6.53
C PRO A 40 -12.23 -9.46 5.39
N GLN A 41 -12.71 -8.24 5.60
CA GLN A 41 -13.37 -7.43 4.57
C GLN A 41 -12.42 -6.50 3.80
N ALA A 42 -11.12 -6.51 4.09
CA ALA A 42 -10.14 -5.64 3.46
C ALA A 42 -10.15 -5.76 1.93
N GLU A 43 -10.15 -6.97 1.38
CA GLU A 43 -10.16 -7.19 -0.07
C GLU A 43 -11.37 -6.51 -0.74
N ARG A 44 -12.56 -6.71 -0.16
CA ARG A 44 -13.80 -6.09 -0.64
C ARG A 44 -13.73 -4.57 -0.59
N LYS A 45 -13.23 -4.00 0.51
CA LYS A 45 -13.12 -2.55 0.72
C LYS A 45 -12.12 -1.92 -0.24
N VAL A 46 -10.92 -2.50 -0.37
CA VAL A 46 -9.89 -2.06 -1.31
C VAL A 46 -10.40 -2.16 -2.75
N GLY A 47 -11.05 -3.27 -3.11
CA GLY A 47 -11.64 -3.45 -4.43
C GLY A 47 -12.67 -2.38 -4.78
N ALA A 48 -13.55 -2.03 -3.85
CA ALA A 48 -14.55 -0.97 -4.05
C ALA A 48 -13.90 0.42 -4.27
N VAL A 49 -12.89 0.77 -3.49
CA VAL A 49 -12.15 2.03 -3.64
C VAL A 49 -11.37 2.05 -4.95
N LEU A 50 -10.72 0.95 -5.33
CA LEU A 50 -9.98 0.84 -6.58
C LEU A 50 -10.91 0.98 -7.80
N ALA A 51 -12.09 0.34 -7.77
CA ALA A 51 -13.09 0.50 -8.82
C ALA A 51 -13.57 1.96 -8.95
N ASN A 52 -13.81 2.63 -7.82
CA ASN A 52 -14.13 4.06 -7.79
C ASN A 52 -13.01 4.93 -8.37
N ALA A 53 -11.76 4.66 -7.98
CA ALA A 53 -10.60 5.40 -8.45
C ALA A 53 -10.43 5.26 -9.97
N ARG A 54 -10.56 4.05 -10.53
CA ARG A 54 -10.52 3.83 -11.98
C ARG A 54 -11.56 4.67 -12.73
N ARG A 55 -12.80 4.71 -12.22
CA ARG A 55 -13.87 5.54 -12.80
C ARG A 55 -13.58 7.03 -12.71
N ALA A 56 -13.01 7.49 -11.60
CA ALA A 56 -12.68 8.90 -11.41
C ALA A 56 -11.53 9.31 -12.35
N TYR A 57 -10.45 8.53 -12.41
CA TYR A 57 -9.30 8.80 -13.27
C TYR A 57 -9.69 8.87 -14.75
N ALA A 58 -10.55 7.96 -15.21
CA ALA A 58 -11.05 7.97 -16.59
C ALA A 58 -11.87 9.23 -16.95
N LYS A 59 -12.44 9.93 -15.96
CA LYS A 59 -13.17 11.19 -16.17
C LYS A 59 -12.29 12.43 -16.04
N MET A 60 -11.19 12.33 -15.30
CA MET A 60 -10.30 13.46 -14.98
C MET A 60 -9.15 13.61 -15.95
N LEU A 61 -8.67 12.50 -16.51
CA LEU A 61 -7.48 12.48 -17.36
C LEU A 61 -7.86 12.26 -18.83
N LEU A 62 -7.19 12.99 -19.71
CA LEU A 62 -7.33 12.83 -21.17
C LEU A 62 -6.39 11.74 -21.72
N ALA A 63 -5.29 11.46 -21.02
CA ALA A 63 -4.33 10.43 -21.39
C ALA A 63 -4.72 9.07 -20.79
N PRO A 64 -4.40 7.95 -21.48
CA PRO A 64 -4.61 6.62 -20.93
C PRO A 64 -3.75 6.42 -19.67
N LEU A 65 -4.27 5.62 -18.73
CA LEU A 65 -3.48 5.18 -17.58
C LEU A 65 -2.41 4.19 -18.03
N PRO A 66 -1.25 4.13 -17.35
CA PRO A 66 -0.31 3.04 -17.54
C PRO A 66 -0.95 1.70 -17.16
N ALA A 67 -0.27 0.61 -17.52
CA ALA A 67 -0.62 -0.70 -16.99
C ALA A 67 -0.63 -0.65 -15.45
N ALA A 68 -1.68 -1.19 -14.83
CA ALA A 68 -1.77 -1.18 -13.39
C ALA A 68 -0.77 -2.16 -12.77
N GLY A 69 -0.25 -1.83 -11.59
CA GLY A 69 0.57 -2.75 -10.79
C GLY A 69 -0.23 -3.95 -10.29
N ALA A 70 0.48 -4.96 -9.78
CA ALA A 70 -0.10 -6.13 -9.13
C ALA A 70 -0.50 -5.81 -7.69
N LEU A 71 -1.70 -6.25 -7.29
CA LEU A 71 -2.19 -6.20 -5.91
C LEU A 71 -2.07 -7.59 -5.28
N THR A 72 -1.48 -7.68 -4.10
CA THR A 72 -1.37 -8.92 -3.33
C THR A 72 -1.78 -8.65 -1.88
N PHE A 73 -2.69 -9.46 -1.34
CA PHE A 73 -2.95 -9.50 0.10
C PHE A 73 -2.01 -10.52 0.73
N VAL A 74 -1.46 -10.17 1.89
CA VAL A 74 -0.49 -10.99 2.60
C VAL A 74 -0.92 -11.19 4.05
N ASP A 75 -0.51 -12.31 4.62
CA ASP A 75 -0.99 -12.76 5.93
C ASP A 75 -0.17 -12.22 7.11
N SER A 76 0.87 -11.42 6.86
CA SER A 76 1.69 -10.83 7.94
C SER A 76 2.27 -9.45 7.59
N PRO A 77 2.58 -8.61 8.60
CA PRO A 77 3.28 -7.34 8.41
C PRO A 77 4.65 -7.51 7.75
N GLU A 78 5.39 -8.58 8.08
CA GLU A 78 6.71 -8.87 7.51
C GLU A 78 6.63 -9.13 6.01
N ALA A 79 5.64 -9.90 5.57
CA ALA A 79 5.41 -10.16 4.15
C ALA A 79 5.07 -8.88 3.36
N ALA A 80 4.39 -7.93 4.01
CA ALA A 80 4.05 -6.64 3.41
C ALA A 80 5.27 -5.74 3.20
N VAL A 81 6.32 -5.86 4.03
CA VAL A 81 7.48 -4.95 4.01
C VAL A 81 8.78 -5.56 3.51
N THR A 82 8.83 -6.88 3.26
CA THR A 82 10.03 -7.55 2.78
C THR A 82 10.25 -7.28 1.29
N GLY A 83 11.38 -6.65 0.94
CA GLY A 83 11.75 -6.39 -0.46
C GLY A 83 10.83 -5.39 -1.18
N VAL A 84 10.24 -4.46 -0.43
CA VAL A 84 9.50 -3.30 -0.97
C VAL A 84 10.37 -2.06 -0.92
N ASP A 85 10.01 -1.01 -1.66
CA ASP A 85 10.78 0.23 -1.76
C ASP A 85 10.28 1.33 -0.80
N PHE A 86 9.04 1.20 -0.34
CA PHE A 86 8.37 2.12 0.58
C PHE A 86 7.27 1.39 1.36
N VAL A 87 7.00 1.85 2.58
CA VAL A 87 5.90 1.34 3.42
C VAL A 87 4.98 2.49 3.80
N GLN A 88 3.68 2.32 3.60
CA GLN A 88 2.66 3.23 4.09
C GLN A 88 1.85 2.55 5.19
N GLU A 89 1.81 3.16 6.37
CA GLU A 89 0.96 2.72 7.46
C GLU A 89 -0.38 3.47 7.43
N SER A 90 -1.49 2.75 7.64
CA SER A 90 -2.85 3.27 7.59
C SER A 90 -3.81 2.45 8.48
N ALA A 91 -3.28 1.82 9.52
CA ALA A 91 -4.04 1.12 10.55
C ALA A 91 -4.80 2.13 11.46
N PRO A 92 -5.75 1.65 12.27
CA PRO A 92 -6.55 2.51 13.14
C PRO A 92 -5.70 3.41 14.04
N GLU A 93 -6.23 4.60 14.36
CA GLU A 93 -5.57 5.60 15.21
C GLU A 93 -5.60 5.17 16.69
N ARG A 94 -4.77 4.18 17.01
CA ARG A 94 -4.58 3.60 18.34
C ARG A 94 -3.09 3.39 18.55
N LEU A 95 -2.50 4.13 19.49
CA LEU A 95 -1.05 4.23 19.67
C LEU A 95 -0.40 2.86 19.87
N GLU A 96 -0.92 2.03 20.78
CA GLU A 96 -0.32 0.74 21.12
C GLU A 96 -0.34 -0.21 19.93
N LEU A 97 -1.44 -0.19 19.16
CA LEU A 97 -1.58 -0.99 17.95
C LEU A 97 -0.56 -0.57 16.90
N LYS A 98 -0.45 0.74 16.63
CA LYS A 98 0.52 1.26 15.65
C LYS A 98 1.96 0.97 16.08
N GLN A 99 2.31 1.15 17.34
CA GLN A 99 3.64 0.85 17.85
C GLN A 99 3.99 -0.64 17.68
N GLN A 100 3.08 -1.55 18.02
CA GLN A 100 3.28 -2.99 17.84
C GLN A 100 3.46 -3.34 16.36
N LEU A 101 2.57 -2.85 15.51
CA LEU A 101 2.58 -3.11 14.06
C LEU A 101 3.84 -2.57 13.39
N LEU A 102 4.20 -1.31 13.65
CA LEU A 102 5.40 -0.67 13.12
C LEU A 102 6.67 -1.34 13.63
N ALA A 103 6.72 -1.74 14.91
CA ALA A 103 7.87 -2.45 15.45
C ALA A 103 8.05 -3.83 14.79
N GLN A 104 6.96 -4.56 14.53
CA GLN A 104 6.99 -5.84 13.83
C GLN A 104 7.45 -5.68 12.38
N ALA A 105 6.84 -4.77 11.64
CA ALA A 105 7.23 -4.49 10.26
C ALA A 105 8.68 -3.97 10.15
N SER A 106 9.07 -3.01 10.98
CA SER A 106 10.41 -2.39 10.92
C SER A 106 11.54 -3.40 11.17
N ARG A 107 11.32 -4.44 11.98
CA ARG A 107 12.31 -5.51 12.18
C ARG A 107 12.57 -6.35 10.93
N ALA A 108 11.59 -6.47 10.04
CA ALA A 108 11.70 -7.24 8.80
C ALA A 108 12.12 -6.37 7.59
N ALA A 109 11.85 -5.06 7.63
CA ALA A 109 12.20 -4.15 6.56
C ALA A 109 13.71 -3.91 6.45
N ALA A 110 14.20 -3.65 5.23
CA ALA A 110 15.59 -3.27 5.05
C ALA A 110 15.87 -1.88 5.66
N PRO A 111 17.09 -1.60 6.16
CA PRO A 111 17.37 -0.38 6.93
C PRO A 111 17.16 0.95 6.20
N HIS A 112 17.09 0.91 4.86
CA HIS A 112 16.94 2.11 4.01
C HIS A 112 15.48 2.38 3.62
N ILE A 113 14.54 1.50 4.00
CA ILE A 113 13.13 1.65 3.65
C ILE A 113 12.51 2.75 4.50
N VAL A 114 11.78 3.65 3.85
CA VAL A 114 11.01 4.70 4.52
C VAL A 114 9.60 4.21 4.81
N PHE A 115 9.16 4.51 6.02
CA PHE A 115 7.80 4.34 6.50
C PHE A 115 7.11 5.71 6.52
N GLY A 116 5.92 5.79 5.95
CA GLY A 116 5.05 6.98 5.99
C GLY A 116 3.66 6.67 6.50
#